data_AF-A0A7C5QCK2-F1
#
_entry.id   AF-A0A7C5QCK2-F1
#
_cell.length_a   1.000
_cell.length_b   1.000
_cell.length_c   1.000
_cell.angle_alpha   90.00
_cell.angle_beta   90.00
_cell.angle_gamma   90.00
#
_symmetry.space_group_name_H-M   'P 1'
#
loop_
_entity.id
_entity.type
_entity.pdbx_description
1 polymer ?
#
loop_
_entity_poly.entity_id
_entity_poly.type
_entity_poly.pdbx_seq_one_letter_code
_entity_poly.pdbx_strand_id
1 'polypeptide(L)'
;MTSKQSQKTRSERTRIYRYRVTVLEEPPQTLDGFKIFGIEVKLGKGRHVDFPPEARVLDVETTQEPLPMDVEVNAKYQRVENRTMIVRRRSLLFKMERLGNFIQKPF
;
A
#
# COMPACT_ATOMS: atom_id res chain seq x y z
N MET A 1 10.53 49.28 19.96
CA MET A 1 11.39 48.67 18.93
C MET A 1 11.51 47.18 19.23
N THR A 2 11.25 46.35 18.21
CA THR A 2 11.77 44.98 17.98
C THR A 2 11.94 44.05 19.18
N SER A 3 11.23 42.92 19.25
CA SER A 3 11.73 41.71 18.56
C SER A 3 10.61 40.72 18.22
N LYS A 4 10.40 40.50 16.92
CA LYS A 4 9.75 39.31 16.37
C LYS A 4 10.72 38.15 16.56
N GLN A 5 10.45 37.23 17.49
CA GLN A 5 11.17 35.95 17.52
C GLN A 5 10.52 34.98 16.53
N SER A 6 11.31 34.71 15.51
CA SER A 6 11.08 33.85 14.37
C SER A 6 10.73 32.43 14.79
N GLN A 7 9.79 31.84 14.05
CA GLN A 7 9.50 30.41 13.99
C GLN A 7 10.81 29.59 13.98
N LYS A 8 11.09 28.88 15.08
CA LYS A 8 11.91 27.67 15.00
C LYS A 8 10.96 26.54 14.65
N THR A 9 10.77 26.37 13.34
CA THR A 9 10.14 25.22 12.70
C THR A 9 10.86 23.96 13.19
N ARG A 10 10.28 23.30 14.19
CA ARG A 10 10.74 22.00 14.70
C ARG A 10 10.59 21.02 13.54
N SER A 11 11.70 20.68 12.89
CA SER A 11 11.77 19.64 11.87
C SER A 11 11.37 18.30 12.52
N GLU A 12 10.09 17.95 12.44
CA GLU A 12 9.58 16.65 12.86
C GLU A 12 10.08 15.60 11.87
N ARG A 13 11.27 15.04 12.11
CA ARG A 13 11.78 13.89 11.37
C ARG A 13 10.73 12.78 11.37
N THR A 14 10.09 12.56 10.23
CA THR A 14 9.06 11.55 10.08
C THR A 14 9.73 10.18 9.96
N ARG A 15 9.42 9.26 10.88
CA ARG A 15 9.92 7.89 10.81
C ARG A 15 9.15 7.14 9.73
N ILE A 16 9.88 6.53 8.80
CA ILE A 16 9.30 5.68 7.75
C ILE A 16 9.58 4.23 8.10
N TYR A 17 8.52 3.47 8.31
CA TYR A 17 8.54 2.04 8.56
C TYR A 17 8.34 1.29 7.24
N ARG A 18 9.16 0.26 7.03
CA ARG A 18 9.10 -0.59 5.84
C ARG A 18 8.62 -1.98 6.21
N TYR A 19 7.71 -2.50 5.41
CA TYR A 19 7.18 -3.84 5.56
C TYR A 19 7.22 -4.57 4.24
N ARG A 20 7.45 -5.87 4.33
CA ARG A 20 7.34 -6.80 3.22
C ARG A 20 6.02 -7.54 3.35
N VAL A 21 5.16 -7.40 2.37
CA VAL A 21 3.94 -8.19 2.22
C VAL A 21 4.23 -9.27 1.18
N THR A 22 4.04 -10.54 1.54
CA THR A 22 4.20 -11.68 0.64
C THR A 22 2.83 -12.29 0.38
N VAL A 23 2.40 -12.30 -0.89
CA VAL A 23 1.17 -12.97 -1.31
C VAL A 23 1.38 -14.48 -1.26
N LEU A 24 0.49 -15.20 -0.57
CA LEU A 24 0.61 -16.63 -0.29
C LEU A 24 -0.14 -17.52 -1.30
N GLU A 25 -0.92 -16.93 -2.19
CA GLU A 25 -1.68 -17.65 -3.19
C GLU A 25 -1.53 -17.03 -4.59
N GLU A 26 -1.73 -17.84 -5.62
CA GLU A 26 -1.78 -17.36 -7.00
C GLU A 26 -3.17 -16.84 -7.34
N PRO A 27 -3.37 -15.53 -7.59
CA PRO A 27 -4.65 -15.06 -8.07
C PRO A 27 -4.87 -15.62 -9.49
N PRO A 28 -6.08 -16.11 -9.80
CA PRO A 28 -6.37 -16.59 -11.14
C PRO A 28 -6.22 -15.46 -12.16
N GLN A 29 -5.85 -15.81 -13.39
CA GLN A 29 -5.72 -14.83 -14.49
C GLN A 29 -7.06 -14.17 -14.84
N THR A 30 -8.17 -14.87 -14.59
CA THR A 30 -9.52 -14.39 -14.82
C THR A 30 -10.45 -14.72 -13.66
N LEU A 31 -11.49 -13.90 -13.50
CA LEU A 31 -12.54 -14.07 -12.49
C LEU A 31 -13.87 -13.62 -13.09
N ASP A 32 -14.82 -14.52 -13.33
CA ASP A 32 -16.14 -14.23 -13.95
C ASP A 32 -16.07 -13.39 -15.24
N GLY A 33 -15.07 -13.66 -16.10
CA GLY A 33 -14.84 -12.90 -17.33
C GLY A 33 -14.13 -11.54 -17.12
N PHE A 34 -13.72 -11.20 -15.90
CA PHE A 34 -12.80 -10.11 -15.63
C PHE A 34 -11.35 -10.60 -15.75
N LYS A 35 -10.44 -9.76 -16.23
CA LYS A 35 -9.00 -10.06 -16.31
C LYS A 35 -8.24 -9.37 -15.19
N ILE A 36 -7.30 -10.06 -14.57
CA ILE A 36 -6.43 -9.46 -13.54
C ILE A 36 -5.59 -8.33 -14.17
N PHE A 37 -5.39 -7.24 -13.45
CA PHE A 37 -4.55 -6.13 -13.90
C PHE A 37 -3.63 -5.56 -12.80
N GLY A 38 -3.72 -6.05 -11.56
CA GLY A 38 -2.82 -5.63 -10.49
C GLY A 38 -3.19 -6.19 -9.13
N ILE A 39 -2.39 -5.85 -8.14
CA ILE A 39 -2.59 -6.16 -6.73
C ILE A 39 -2.58 -4.84 -5.95
N GLU A 40 -3.55 -4.64 -5.05
CA GLU A 40 -3.68 -3.48 -4.19
C GLU A 40 -3.38 -3.90 -2.75
N VAL A 41 -2.45 -3.21 -2.09
CA VAL A 41 -2.22 -3.31 -0.65
C VAL A 41 -2.79 -2.06 0.02
N LYS A 42 -3.76 -2.23 0.91
CA LYS A 42 -4.27 -1.14 1.76
C LYS A 42 -3.66 -1.23 3.14
N LEU A 43 -3.14 -0.10 3.62
CA LEU A 43 -2.57 0.07 4.95
C LEU A 43 -3.47 1.01 5.75
N GLY A 44 -4.40 0.45 6.53
CA GLY A 44 -5.29 1.23 7.39
C GLY A 44 -6.24 2.17 6.63
N LYS A 45 -6.48 3.36 7.19
CA LYS A 45 -7.52 4.32 6.76
C LYS A 45 -7.23 5.08 5.45
N GLY A 46 -6.83 4.36 4.40
CA GLY A 46 -6.88 4.89 3.02
C GLY A 46 -5.55 5.04 2.29
N ARG A 47 -4.44 4.52 2.82
CA ARG A 47 -3.20 4.43 2.03
C ARG A 47 -3.20 3.14 1.22
N HIS A 48 -3.30 3.26 -0.10
CA HIS A 48 -3.29 2.11 -1.01
C HIS A 48 -2.01 2.16 -1.84
N VAL A 49 -1.40 1.00 -2.08
CA VAL A 49 -0.23 0.85 -2.94
C VAL A 49 -0.56 -0.21 -3.97
N ASP A 50 -0.37 0.13 -5.25
CA ASP A 50 -0.65 -0.76 -6.36
C ASP A 50 0.63 -1.41 -6.89
N PHE A 51 0.51 -2.69 -7.22
CA PHE A 51 1.57 -3.54 -7.73
C PHE A 51 1.11 -4.27 -8.99
N PRO A 52 2.04 -4.67 -9.87
CA PRO A 52 1.70 -5.47 -11.04
C PRO A 52 1.19 -6.87 -10.62
N PRO A 53 0.36 -7.52 -11.44
CA PRO A 53 -0.32 -8.77 -11.08
C PRO A 53 0.62 -9.95 -10.80
N GLU A 54 1.83 -9.92 -11.37
CA GLU A 54 2.88 -10.91 -11.16
C GLU A 54 3.67 -10.70 -9.85
N ALA A 55 3.53 -9.55 -9.19
CA ALA A 55 4.28 -9.25 -7.98
C ALA A 55 3.82 -10.12 -6.80
N ARG A 56 4.76 -10.91 -6.24
CA ARG A 56 4.53 -11.73 -5.05
C ARG A 56 5.03 -11.11 -3.77
N VAL A 57 6.07 -10.29 -3.90
CA VAL A 57 6.74 -9.59 -2.80
C VAL A 57 6.47 -8.11 -3.00
N LEU A 58 5.77 -7.52 -2.03
CA LEU A 58 5.25 -6.17 -2.10
C LEU A 58 5.88 -5.37 -0.96
N ASP A 59 6.83 -4.51 -1.31
CA ASP A 59 7.48 -3.63 -0.34
C ASP A 59 6.62 -2.39 -0.14
N VAL A 60 6.16 -2.19 1.09
CA VAL A 60 5.30 -1.05 1.46
C VAL A 60 5.95 -0.19 2.53
N GLU A 61 5.82 1.13 2.38
CA GLU A 61 6.29 2.12 3.34
C GLU A 61 5.09 2.78 4.03
N THR A 62 5.17 2.97 5.34
CA THR A 62 4.17 3.73 6.12
C THR A 62 4.85 4.58 7.18
N THR A 63 4.21 5.68 7.55
CA THR A 63 4.62 6.54 8.67
C THR A 63 3.88 6.19 9.96
N GLN A 64 2.89 5.29 9.89
CA GLN A 64 2.08 4.86 11.03
C GLN A 64 2.71 3.64 11.72
N GLU A 65 2.88 3.73 13.04
CA GLU A 65 3.24 2.61 13.91
C GLU A 65 2.43 2.69 15.23
N PRO A 66 1.85 1.58 15.72
CA PRO A 66 1.83 0.24 15.12
C PRO A 66 1.11 0.24 13.77
N LEU A 67 1.40 -0.75 12.91
CA LEU A 67 0.58 -0.95 11.71
C LEU A 67 -0.88 -1.07 12.16
N PRO A 68 -1.80 -0.32 11.55
CA PRO A 68 -3.21 -0.56 11.78
C PRO A 68 -3.50 -2.03 11.47
N MET A 69 -4.29 -2.67 12.32
CA MET A 69 -4.67 -4.08 12.18
C MET A 69 -5.36 -4.39 10.83
N ASP A 70 -5.84 -3.35 10.14
CA ASP A 70 -6.61 -3.41 8.90
C ASP A 70 -5.70 -3.37 7.66
N VAL A 71 -4.76 -4.32 7.53
CA VAL A 71 -4.03 -4.51 6.26
C VAL A 71 -4.84 -5.41 5.35
N GLU A 72 -5.14 -4.94 4.15
CA GLU A 72 -5.81 -5.73 3.12
C GLU A 72 -4.91 -5.89 1.90
N VAL A 73 -4.91 -7.09 1.31
CA VAL A 73 -4.26 -7.34 0.02
C VAL A 73 -5.32 -7.88 -0.93
N ASN A 74 -5.49 -7.23 -2.08
CA ASN A 74 -6.55 -7.56 -3.03
C ASN A 74 -5.98 -7.69 -4.44
N ALA A 75 -6.31 -8.77 -5.14
CA ALA A 75 -6.17 -8.81 -6.59
C ALA A 75 -7.26 -7.94 -7.23
N LYS A 76 -6.86 -7.08 -8.17
CA LYS A 76 -7.76 -6.22 -8.94
C LYS A 76 -8.00 -6.83 -10.32
N TYR A 77 -9.27 -6.92 -10.68
CA TYR A 77 -9.73 -7.43 -11.97
C TYR A 77 -10.55 -6.38 -12.70
N GLN A 78 -10.43 -6.31 -14.01
CA GLN A 78 -11.17 -5.37 -14.85
C GLN A 78 -11.90 -6.09 -15.99
N ARG A 79 -13.07 -5.56 -16.35
CA ARG A 79 -13.82 -5.94 -17.54
C ARG A 79 -14.33 -4.66 -18.21
N VAL A 80 -14.29 -4.62 -19.54
CA VAL A 80 -14.84 -3.53 -20.33
C VAL A 80 -16.16 -3.98 -20.92
N GLU A 81 -17.25 -3.30 -20.58
CA GLU A 81 -18.60 -3.57 -21.10
C GLU A 81 -19.20 -2.28 -21.66
N ASN A 82 -19.59 -2.27 -22.95
CA ASN A 82 -20.28 -1.15 -23.59
C ASN A 82 -19.64 0.23 -23.28
N ARG A 83 -18.30 0.30 -23.34
CA ARG A 83 -17.45 1.48 -23.04
C ARG A 83 -17.28 1.84 -21.55
N THR A 84 -17.86 1.07 -20.63
CA THR A 84 -17.65 1.22 -19.18
C THR A 84 -16.61 0.22 -18.68
N MET A 85 -15.65 0.70 -17.88
CA MET A 85 -14.70 -0.17 -17.18
C MET A 85 -15.23 -0.53 -15.79
N ILE A 86 -15.39 -1.82 -15.52
CA ILE A 86 -15.86 -2.33 -14.23
C ILE A 86 -14.67 -2.97 -13.52
N VAL A 87 -14.45 -2.60 -12.25
CA VAL A 87 -13.37 -3.14 -11.41
C VAL A 87 -13.95 -4.02 -10.31
N ARG A 88 -13.38 -5.21 -10.15
CA ARG A 88 -13.65 -6.13 -9.03
C ARG A 88 -12.38 -6.37 -8.23
N ARG A 89 -12.55 -6.65 -6.95
CA ARG A 89 -11.46 -6.98 -6.01
C ARG A 89 -11.72 -8.35 -5.40
N ARG A 90 -10.67 -9.15 -5.29
CA ARG A 90 -10.67 -10.42 -4.55
C ARG A 90 -9.57 -10.35 -3.50
N SER A 91 -9.92 -10.53 -2.24
CA SER A 91 -8.95 -10.58 -1.15
C SER A 91 -8.00 -11.76 -1.33
N LEU A 92 -6.73 -11.55 -1.00
CA LEU A 92 -5.68 -12.55 -1.08
C LEU A 92 -5.15 -12.89 0.31
N LEU A 93 -4.75 -14.14 0.49
CA LEU A 93 -3.92 -14.56 1.61
C LEU A 93 -2.53 -13.95 1.48
N PHE A 94 -2.04 -13.39 2.58
CA PHE A 94 -0.71 -12.80 2.64
C PHE A 94 -0.07 -13.01 4.01
N LYS A 95 1.25 -12.92 4.06
CA LYS A 95 2.01 -12.71 5.29
C LYS A 95 2.71 -11.37 5.24
N MET A 96 2.99 -10.80 6.41
CA MET A 96 3.64 -9.49 6.52
C MET A 96 4.80 -9.55 7.50
N GLU A 97 5.92 -8.97 7.11
CA GLU A 97 7.15 -8.96 7.90
C GLU A 97 7.68 -7.52 7.96
N ARG A 98 8.08 -7.06 9.15
CA ARG A 98 8.75 -5.76 9.31
C ARG A 98 10.18 -5.87 8.81
N LEU A 99 10.57 -5.00 7.89
CA LEU A 99 11.95 -4.88 7.45
C LEU A 99 12.66 -3.94 8.42
N GLY A 100 13.54 -4.49 9.25
CA GLY A 100 14.06 -3.92 10.51
C GLY A 100 14.79 -2.58 10.48
N ASN A 101 14.74 -1.81 9.38
CA ASN A 101 15.39 -0.50 9.28
C ASN A 101 14.33 0.57 8.96
N PHE A 102 14.06 1.46 9.91
CA PHE A 102 13.32 2.70 9.60
C PHE A 102 14.27 3.64 8.85
N ILE A 103 13.83 4.16 7.71
CA ILE A 103 14.62 5.15 6.95
C ILE A 103 14.24 6.54 7.49
N GLN A 104 15.21 7.28 8.05
CA GLN A 104 15.05 8.72 8.26
C GLN A 104 15.26 9.42 6.92
N LYS A 105 14.18 9.84 6.24
CA LYS A 105 14.31 10.71 5.06
C LYS A 105 14.36 12.17 5.53
N PRO A 106 15.36 12.97 5.09
CA PRO A 106 15.26 14.43 5.20
C PRO A 106 14.13 14.92 4.28
N PHE A 107 13.38 15.93 4.73
CA PHE A 107 12.39 16.62 3.90
C PHE A 107 13.08 17.44 2.80
#